data_AF-A0A1B3ZA84-F1
#
_entry.id   AF-A0A1B3ZA84-F1
#
_cell.length_a   1.000
_cell.length_b   1.000
_cell.length_c   1.000
_cell.angle_alpha   90.00
_cell.angle_beta   90.00
_cell.angle_gamma   90.00
#
_symmetry.space_group_name_H-M   'P 1'
#
loop_
_entity.id
_entity.type
_entity.pdbx_description
1 polymer ?
#
loop_
_entity_poly.entity_id
_entity_poly.type
_entity_poly.pdbx_seq_one_letter_code
_entity_poly.pdbx_strand_id
1 'polypeptide(L)' 'MDINYLLGREQVSLHNALVARSAPARIAHEGLAIAYGKLLSATTFPHRRMPGSEALSAPAQESGCWEDDGGTAS' A
#
# COMPACT_ATOMS: atom_id res chain seq x y z
N MET A 1 8.21 -9.76 13.64
CA MET A 1 6.76 -9.46 13.77
C MET A 1 6.01 -10.76 13.56
N ASP A 2 4.92 -10.97 14.31
CA ASP A 2 4.05 -12.14 14.13
C ASP A 2 3.23 -12.05 12.82
N ILE A 3 2.86 -13.20 12.25
CA ILE A 3 2.07 -13.28 11.01
C ILE A 3 0.70 -12.62 11.18
N ASN A 4 0.03 -12.81 12.32
CA ASN A 4 -1.29 -12.21 12.56
C ASN A 4 -1.21 -10.69 12.65
N TYR A 5 -0.10 -10.17 13.19
CA TYR A 5 0.14 -8.73 13.19
C TYR A 5 0.26 -8.20 11.75
N LEU A 6 1.05 -8.85 10.89
CA LEU A 6 1.24 -8.42 9.51
C LEU A 6 -0.08 -8.48 8.72
N LEU A 7 -0.87 -9.54 8.90
CA LEU A 7 -2.20 -9.67 8.28
C LEU A 7 -3.15 -8.56 8.74
N GLY A 8 -3.23 -8.31 10.04
CA GLY A 8 -4.08 -7.25 10.58
C GLY A 8 -3.70 -5.88 10.01
N ARG A 9 -2.40 -5.60 9.88
CA ARG A 9 -1.91 -4.35 9.29
C ARG A 9 -2.17 -4.24 7.80
N GLU A 10 -2.02 -5.31 7.03
CA GLU A 10 -2.36 -5.36 5.61
C GLU A 10 -3.86 -5.07 5.40
N GLN A 11 -4.73 -5.77 6.13
CA GLN A 11 -6.19 -5.61 6.02
C GLN A 11 -6.67 -4.21 6.40
N VAL A 12 -6.15 -3.64 7.50
CA VAL A 12 -6.47 -2.26 7.89
C VAL A 12 -6.00 -1.26 6.82
N SER A 13 -4.82 -1.48 6.24
CA SER A 13 -4.31 -0.60 5.18
C SER A 13 -5.16 -0.70 3.91
N LEU A 14 -5.57 -1.90 3.50
CA LEU A 14 -6.52 -2.10 2.38
C LEU A 14 -7.88 -1.43 2.65
N HIS A 15 -8.42 -1.58 3.86
CA HIS A 15 -9.68 -0.95 4.23
C HIS A 15 -9.56 0.59 4.17
N ASN A 16 -8.49 1.15 4.72
CA ASN A 16 -8.26 2.59 4.70
C ASN A 16 -8.07 3.12 3.28
N ALA A 17 -7.39 2.38 2.40
CA ALA A 17 -7.29 2.72 0.99
C ALA A 17 -8.68 2.77 0.30
N LEU A 18 -9.53 1.79 0.59
CA LEU A 18 -10.88 1.70 0.03
C LEU A 18 -11.78 2.86 0.45
N VAL A 19 -11.70 3.31 1.71
CA VAL A 19 -12.56 4.37 2.25
C VAL A 19 -11.95 5.78 2.18
N ALA A 20 -10.68 5.90 1.80
CA ALA A 20 -9.99 7.19 1.71
C ALA A 20 -10.60 8.07 0.60
N ARG A 21 -11.06 9.27 1.02
CA ARG A 21 -11.56 10.31 0.09
C ARG A 21 -10.44 11.03 -0.66
N SER A 22 -9.27 11.12 -0.05
CA SER A 22 -8.10 11.81 -0.61
C SER A 22 -7.25 10.83 -1.43
N ALA A 23 -6.87 11.23 -2.65
CA ALA A 23 -6.02 10.43 -3.51
C ALA A 23 -4.64 10.14 -2.89
N PRO A 24 -3.91 11.14 -2.33
CA PRO A 24 -2.69 10.88 -1.57
C PRO A 24 -2.84 9.86 -0.44
N ALA A 25 -3.94 9.93 0.32
CA ALA A 25 -4.20 9.00 1.42
C ALA A 25 -4.44 7.57 0.90
N ARG A 26 -5.21 7.43 -0.19
CA ARG A 26 -5.43 6.14 -0.84
C ARG A 26 -4.11 5.51 -1.29
N ILE A 27 -3.27 6.27 -2.02
CA ILE A 27 -1.97 5.80 -2.49
C ILE A 27 -1.07 5.39 -1.32
N ALA A 28 -1.03 6.17 -0.24
CA ALA A 28 -0.23 5.85 0.95
C ALA A 28 -0.68 4.53 1.59
N HIS A 29 -1.99 4.34 1.76
CA HIS A 29 -2.56 3.12 2.34
C HIS A 29 -2.38 1.89 1.44
N GLU A 30 -2.49 2.04 0.12
CA GLU A 30 -2.17 0.99 -0.85
C GLU A 30 -0.70 0.60 -0.77
N GLY A 31 0.20 1.57 -0.71
CA GLY A 31 1.64 1.35 -0.57
C GLY A 31 1.99 0.56 0.70
N LEU A 32 1.34 0.89 1.83
CA LEU A 32 1.49 0.14 3.08
C LEU A 32 0.96 -1.29 2.96
N ALA A 33 -0.22 -1.48 2.38
CA ALA A 33 -0.78 -2.81 2.16
C ALA A 33 0.15 -3.69 1.31
N ILE A 34 0.70 -3.15 0.22
CA ILE A 34 1.66 -3.84 -0.64
C ILE A 34 2.92 -4.22 0.14
N ALA A 35 3.46 -3.32 0.97
CA ALA A 35 4.64 -3.60 1.78
C ALA A 35 4.39 -4.74 2.79
N TYR A 36 3.24 -4.74 3.46
CA TYR A 36 2.85 -5.83 4.36
C TYR A 36 2.65 -7.16 3.62
N GLY A 37 2.01 -7.15 2.45
CA GLY A 37 1.87 -8.33 1.59
C GLY A 37 3.22 -8.91 1.14
N LYS A 38 4.21 -8.06 0.83
CA LYS A 38 5.58 -8.52 0.54
C LYS A 38 6.21 -9.21 1.75
N LEU A 39 6.08 -8.63 2.95
CA LEU A 39 6.59 -9.26 4.17
C LEU A 39 5.90 -10.59 4.46
N LEU A 40 4.59 -10.67 4.30
CA LEU A 40 3.83 -11.91 4.47
C LEU A 40 4.23 -12.99 3.46
N SER A 41 4.50 -12.60 2.21
CA SER A 41 5.00 -13.53 1.18
C SER A 41 6.38 -14.13 1.54
N ALA A 42 7.22 -13.37 2.26
CA ALA A 42 8.49 -13.86 2.78
C ALA A 42 8.34 -14.81 3.98
N THR A 43 7.20 -14.76 4.69
CA THR A 43 6.85 -15.69 5.78
C THR A 43 6.14 -16.96 5.31
N THR A 44 6.09 -17.21 3.99
CA THR A 44 5.42 -18.37 3.38
C THR A 44 3.91 -18.40 3.63
N PHE A 45 3.30 -17.27 4.01
CA PHE A 45 1.85 -17.19 4.17
C PHE A 45 1.20 -17.25 2.78
N PRO A 46 0.17 -18.09 2.58
CA PRO A 46 -0.45 -18.26 1.28
C PRO A 46 -1.29 -17.03 0.92
N HIS A 47 -0.68 -16.05 0.25
CA HIS A 47 -1.45 -15.11 -0.56
C HIS A 47 -1.98 -15.89 -1.75
N ARG A 48 -3.28 -16.19 -1.74
CA ARG A 48 -3.95 -16.81 -2.88
C ARG A 48 -3.85 -15.83 -4.05
N ARG A 49 -2.82 -15.97 -4.87
CA ARG A 49 -2.74 -15.33 -6.19
C ARG A 49 -3.95 -15.86 -6.94
N MET A 50 -4.99 -15.05 -7.09
CA MET A 50 -6.08 -15.38 -7.99
C MET A 50 -5.44 -15.52 -9.38
N PRO A 51 -5.65 -16.62 -10.12
CA PRO A 51 -5.16 -16.74 -11.48
C PRO A 51 -5.77 -15.58 -12.29
N GLY A 52 -4.95 -14.59 -12.63
CA GLY A 52 -5.38 -13.31 -13.22
C GLY A 52 -4.80 -12.07 -12.56
N SER A 53 -4.26 -12.17 -11.33
CA SER A 53 -3.44 -11.11 -10.73
C SER A 53 -1.97 -11.31 -11.11
N GLU A 54 -1.66 -11.33 -12.41
CA GLU A 54 -0.37 -10.79 -12.81
C GLU A 54 -0.38 -9.38 -12.28
N ALA A 55 0.47 -9.12 -11.29
CA ALA A 55 0.73 -7.77 -10.85
C ALA A 55 0.99 -6.98 -12.13
N LEU A 56 0.07 -6.08 -12.46
CA LEU A 56 0.39 -4.93 -13.27
C LEU A 56 1.55 -4.31 -12.51
N SER A 57 2.76 -4.67 -12.89
CA SER A 57 3.97 -3.94 -12.56
C SER A 57 3.66 -2.54 -13.03
N ALA A 58 3.16 -1.71 -12.11
CA ALA A 58 3.09 -0.29 -12.34
C ALA A 58 4.51 0.07 -12.79
N PRO A 59 4.70 0.60 -14.01
CA PRO A 59 6.01 1.09 -14.39
C PRO A 59 6.42 2.04 -13.27
N ALA A 60 7.64 1.86 -12.74
CA ALA A 60 8.20 2.72 -11.73
C ALA A 60 7.94 4.17 -12.15
N GLN A 61 6.92 4.77 -11.54
CA GLN A 61 6.52 6.13 -11.84
C GLN A 61 7.57 6.97 -11.11
N GLU A 62 8.61 7.26 -11.89
CA GLU A 62 9.35 8.51 -11.91
C GLU A 62 9.40 9.24 -10.57
N SER A 63 10.60 9.28 -10.00
CA SER A 63 11.03 10.26 -9.01
C SER A 63 10.79 11.67 -9.55
N GLY A 64 9.56 12.16 -9.46
CA GLY A 64 9.12 13.48 -9.87
C GLY A 64 8.58 14.21 -8.66
N CYS A 65 9.46 15.00 -8.03
CA CYS A 65 9.17 16.29 -7.41
C CYS A 65 7.78 16.44 -6.75
N TRP A 66 7.69 16.15 -5.45
CA TRP A 66 6.64 16.72 -4.62
C TRP A 66 7.32 17.55 -3.53
N GLU A 67 7.91 18.67 -3.94
CA GLU A 67 8.29 19.73 -3.02
C GLU A 67 7.04 20.55 -2.67
N ASP A 68 6.62 20.37 -1.41
CA ASP A 68 6.17 21.43 -0.50
C ASP A 68 5.00 22.33 -0.94
N ASP A 69 3.77 21.91 -0.63
CA ASP A 69 2.63 22.83 -0.49
C ASP A 69 2.76 23.57 0.87
N GLY A 70 3.78 24.43 0.94
CA GLY A 70 4.07 25.31 2.05
C GLY A 70 3.01 26.41 2.18
N GLY A 71 1.87 26.08 2.76
CA GLY A 71 0.90 27.04 3.24
C GLY A 71 1.49 27.90 4.36
N THR A 72 1.81 29.16 4.07
CA THR A 72 1.79 30.21 5.10
C THR A 72 0.90 31.35 4.62
N ALA A 73 -0.27 31.42 5.24
CA ALA A 73 -1.09 32.61 5.27
C ALA A 73 -0.39 33.65 6.15
N SER A 74 -0.15 34.85 5.61
CA SER A 74 -0.28 36.16 6.30
C SER A 74 -0.04 37.30 5.32
#